data_AF-A0A0G0PNQ3-F1
#
_entry.id   AF-A0A0G0PNQ3-F1
#
_cell.length_a   1.000
_cell.length_b   1.000
_cell.length_c   1.000
_cell.angle_alpha   90.00
_cell.angle_beta   90.00
_cell.angle_gamma   90.00
#
_symmetry.space_group_name_H-M   'P 1'
#
loop_
_entity.id
_entity.type
_entity.pdbx_description
1 polymer ?
#
loop_
_entity_poly.entity_id
_entity_poly.type
_entity_poly.pdbx_seq_one_letter_code
_entity_poly.pdbx_strand_id
1 'polypeptide(L)'
;MILYFDTFITNQPLIPVKRKDTIRSACENYRKPKKIDIARYALASYALYPWSHVLVKYELDNPGKIREFDEFILNIFPKAIIMHERSDSQKDYLGSLEILEKMKDDWIFYSPNNDHPLITSDPDFVYFIDKLINKAEKLKEKNRFVSIIYSHFSEFLNISKKGTPENLVYGRSSAFISEDDDSIVYEEKEGNFDSIQIVHKDLFQHWFTSGNLKGRRVIRAEDLRGAVKVKNQIIIAPKKELYAHFDGYEHLSGWPNEILADQVPPLFIPPGFFNKSIKIAYGYKKYRKGWVNINPKAKKYSFRDQKYGTDLKILLSDIPLFWKDRIRKLEINKNINLIEMEKAARRNYEIVLSPWSLSSRGLSIATLIFYVRLVLYRILVNLKLEEILAKILKKSGFN
;
A
#
# COMPACT_ATOMS: atom_id res chain seq x y z
N MET A 1 12.00 -12.53 -9.93
CA MET A 1 10.53 -12.28 -9.90
C MET A 1 10.10 -11.47 -11.12
N ILE A 2 8.86 -11.67 -11.60
CA ILE A 2 8.23 -10.90 -12.70
C ILE A 2 7.48 -9.69 -12.12
N LEU A 3 7.61 -8.51 -12.72
CA LEU A 3 6.69 -7.39 -12.47
C LEU A 3 5.50 -7.48 -13.43
N TYR A 4 4.28 -7.61 -12.88
CA TYR A 4 3.05 -7.52 -13.64
C TYR A 4 2.21 -6.33 -13.17
N PHE A 5 2.30 -5.24 -13.93
CA PHE A 5 1.56 -4.00 -13.70
C PHE A 5 0.37 -3.94 -14.65
N ASP A 6 -0.86 -3.87 -14.14
CA ASP A 6 -2.08 -3.96 -14.96
C ASP A 6 -3.19 -3.02 -14.49
N THR A 7 -3.24 -1.80 -15.02
CA THR A 7 -4.03 -0.76 -14.36
C THR A 7 -4.77 0.19 -15.31
N PHE A 8 -5.92 0.69 -14.86
CA PHE A 8 -6.56 1.85 -15.46
C PHE A 8 -6.05 3.12 -14.81
N ILE A 9 -5.43 4.01 -15.59
CA ILE A 9 -4.92 5.28 -15.09
C ILE A 9 -5.90 6.38 -15.49
N THR A 10 -6.74 6.77 -14.53
CA THR A 10 -7.75 7.81 -14.72
C THR A 10 -7.76 8.79 -13.57
N ASN A 11 -7.95 10.09 -13.84
CA ASN A 11 -8.17 11.08 -12.77
C ASN A 11 -9.60 11.02 -12.21
N GLN A 12 -10.50 10.29 -12.87
CA GLN A 12 -11.87 10.11 -12.40
C GLN A 12 -11.90 9.07 -11.26
N PRO A 13 -12.43 9.42 -10.08
CA PRO A 13 -12.59 8.43 -9.02
C PRO A 13 -13.66 7.41 -9.42
N LEU A 14 -13.43 6.13 -9.10
CA LEU A 14 -14.41 5.05 -9.33
C LEU A 14 -15.76 5.35 -8.66
N ILE A 15 -15.72 5.96 -7.49
CA ILE A 15 -16.88 6.45 -6.75
C ILE A 15 -16.63 7.93 -6.45
N PRO A 16 -17.46 8.86 -6.95
CA PRO A 16 -17.36 10.28 -6.59
C PRO A 16 -17.57 10.45 -5.09
N VAL A 17 -16.48 10.66 -4.35
CA VAL A 17 -16.56 10.91 -2.91
C VAL A 17 -17.02 12.36 -2.73
N LYS A 18 -18.23 12.57 -2.17
CA LYS A 18 -18.74 13.91 -1.84
C LYS A 18 -17.99 14.58 -0.67
N ARG A 19 -17.11 13.84 0.02
CA ARG A 19 -16.36 14.33 1.17
C ARG A 19 -15.25 15.29 0.70
N LYS A 20 -15.19 16.47 1.30
CA LYS A 20 -14.11 17.43 1.07
C LYS A 20 -12.80 16.78 1.50
N ASP A 21 -11.90 16.57 0.54
CA ASP A 21 -10.55 16.07 0.79
C ASP A 21 -9.72 17.18 1.46
N THR A 22 -9.86 17.26 2.79
CA THR A 22 -9.23 18.29 3.60
C THR A 22 -7.71 18.17 3.63
N ILE A 23 -7.15 16.98 3.35
CA ILE A 23 -5.71 16.76 3.40
C ILE A 23 -5.07 17.22 2.09
N ARG A 24 -5.59 16.74 0.95
CA ARG A 24 -5.07 17.09 -0.37
C ARG A 24 -5.29 18.56 -0.73
N SER A 25 -6.21 19.25 -0.06
CA SER A 25 -6.42 20.70 -0.23
C SER A 25 -5.64 21.57 0.75
N ALA A 26 -5.08 20.99 1.83
CA ALA A 26 -4.49 21.75 2.93
C ALA A 26 -3.01 22.10 2.77
N CYS A 27 -2.25 21.51 1.87
CA CYS A 27 -0.84 21.86 1.69
C CYS A 27 -0.40 21.60 0.24
N GLU A 28 0.52 22.41 -0.27
CA GLU A 28 1.01 22.28 -1.65
C GLU A 28 1.65 20.91 -1.93
N ASN A 29 2.48 20.41 -1.01
CA ASN A 29 3.11 19.10 -1.17
C ASN A 29 2.07 17.97 -1.17
N TYR A 30 0.99 18.12 -0.41
CA TYR A 30 -0.07 17.12 -0.34
C TYR A 30 -1.11 17.26 -1.44
N ARG A 31 -1.01 18.25 -2.32
CA ARG A 31 -1.94 18.42 -3.44
C ARG A 31 -2.03 17.13 -4.25
N LYS A 32 -3.25 16.65 -4.48
CA LYS A 32 -3.51 15.40 -5.22
C LYS A 32 -2.83 15.48 -6.60
N PRO A 33 -1.81 14.65 -6.88
CA PRO A 33 -1.20 14.59 -8.20
C PRO A 33 -2.17 13.96 -9.21
N LYS A 34 -1.87 14.11 -10.50
CA LYS A 34 -2.59 13.36 -11.52
C LYS A 34 -2.32 11.87 -11.34
N LYS A 35 -3.29 10.99 -11.60
CA LYS A 35 -3.07 9.54 -11.44
C LYS A 35 -1.93 9.01 -12.32
N ILE A 36 -1.68 9.60 -13.49
CA ILE A 36 -0.50 9.27 -14.32
C ILE A 36 0.83 9.62 -13.62
N ASP A 37 0.88 10.68 -12.81
CA ASP A 37 2.07 11.02 -12.03
C ASP A 37 2.26 10.02 -10.89
N ILE A 38 1.18 9.58 -10.25
CA ILE A 38 1.24 8.54 -9.22
C ILE A 38 1.73 7.22 -9.82
N ALA A 39 1.22 6.82 -10.99
CA ALA A 39 1.69 5.64 -11.71
C ALA A 39 3.18 5.73 -12.06
N ARG A 40 3.64 6.87 -12.60
CA ARG A 40 5.07 7.10 -12.87
C ARG A 40 5.90 7.02 -11.59
N TYR A 41 5.41 7.58 -10.49
CA TYR A 41 6.08 7.56 -9.20
C TYR A 41 6.18 6.14 -8.63
N ALA A 42 5.12 5.33 -8.73
CA ALA A 42 5.12 3.92 -8.34
C ALA A 42 6.09 3.10 -9.21
N LEU A 43 6.01 3.19 -10.55
CA LEU A 43 6.92 2.48 -11.45
C LEU A 43 8.38 2.89 -11.24
N ALA A 44 8.68 4.17 -11.01
CA ALA A 44 10.02 4.63 -10.66
C ALA A 44 10.54 4.00 -9.36
N SER A 45 9.67 3.74 -8.39
CA SER A 45 10.04 3.04 -7.16
C SER A 45 10.28 1.54 -7.40
N TYR A 46 9.51 0.92 -8.31
CA TYR A 46 9.66 -0.49 -8.67
C TYR A 46 10.94 -0.74 -9.45
N ALA A 47 11.45 0.26 -10.18
CA ALA A 47 12.70 0.17 -10.94
C ALA A 47 13.95 -0.11 -10.09
N LEU A 48 13.86 -0.04 -8.75
CA LEU A 48 14.94 -0.43 -7.85
C LEU A 48 15.13 -1.95 -7.72
N TYR A 49 14.10 -2.75 -7.99
CA TYR A 49 14.19 -4.21 -7.89
C TYR A 49 14.68 -4.81 -9.22
N PRO A 50 15.58 -5.80 -9.22
CA PRO A 50 16.10 -6.43 -10.42
C PRO A 50 15.11 -7.46 -11.00
N TRP A 51 14.05 -6.98 -11.65
CA TRP A 51 13.04 -7.84 -12.28
C TRP A 51 13.65 -8.71 -13.38
N SER A 52 13.26 -9.98 -13.44
CA SER A 52 13.65 -10.83 -14.57
C SER A 52 12.89 -10.45 -15.84
N HIS A 53 11.62 -10.08 -15.69
CA HIS A 53 10.72 -9.67 -16.75
C HIS A 53 9.76 -8.60 -16.23
N VAL A 54 9.31 -7.74 -17.14
CA VAL A 54 8.36 -6.66 -16.84
C VAL A 54 7.26 -6.69 -17.88
N LEU A 55 6.03 -6.92 -17.44
CA LEU A 55 4.81 -6.80 -18.24
C LEU A 55 4.00 -5.61 -17.70
N VAL A 56 3.83 -4.59 -18.53
CA VAL A 56 3.04 -3.40 -18.23
C VAL A 56 1.83 -3.37 -19.16
N LYS A 57 0.67 -3.69 -18.60
CA LYS A 57 -0.63 -3.45 -19.23
C LYS A 57 -1.22 -2.18 -18.63
N TYR A 58 -1.63 -1.24 -19.44
CA TYR A 58 -2.29 -0.05 -18.93
C TYR A 58 -3.29 0.53 -19.93
N GLU A 59 -4.29 1.20 -19.40
CA GLU A 59 -5.23 2.01 -20.18
C GLU A 59 -5.22 3.44 -19.59
N LEU A 60 -5.23 4.48 -20.43
CA LEU A 60 -5.26 5.89 -20.01
C LEU A 60 -6.60 6.53 -20.33
N ASP A 61 -7.11 7.36 -19.42
CA ASP A 61 -8.24 8.26 -19.69
C ASP A 61 -7.95 9.28 -20.82
N ASN A 62 -6.67 9.63 -21.00
CA ASN A 62 -6.19 10.51 -22.05
C ASN A 62 -5.21 9.77 -22.99
N PRO A 63 -5.68 9.27 -24.15
CA PRO A 63 -4.84 8.58 -25.12
C PRO A 63 -3.66 9.42 -25.65
N GLY A 64 -3.76 10.75 -25.61
CA GLY A 64 -2.67 11.66 -26.02
C GLY A 64 -1.43 11.61 -25.12
N LYS A 65 -1.47 10.84 -24.02
CA LYS A 65 -0.35 10.63 -23.10
C LYS A 65 0.33 9.27 -23.22
N ILE A 66 -0.15 8.38 -24.10
CA ILE A 66 0.40 7.02 -24.29
C ILE A 66 1.90 7.09 -24.61
N ARG A 67 2.30 7.86 -25.63
CA ARG A 67 3.71 7.97 -26.03
C ARG A 67 4.62 8.47 -24.91
N GLU A 68 4.21 9.52 -24.19
CA GLU A 68 4.99 10.07 -23.06
C GLU A 68 5.16 9.02 -21.94
N PHE A 69 4.12 8.21 -21.70
CA PHE A 69 4.15 7.18 -20.67
C PHE A 69 4.97 5.96 -21.09
N ASP A 70 4.89 5.54 -22.35
CA ASP A 70 5.74 4.48 -22.93
C ASP A 70 7.22 4.87 -22.86
N GLU A 71 7.58 6.09 -23.28
CA GLU A 71 8.94 6.60 -23.22
C GLU A 71 9.46 6.59 -21.77
N PHE A 72 8.60 6.96 -20.81
CA PHE A 72 8.94 6.86 -19.39
C PHE A 72 9.16 5.39 -18.95
N ILE A 73 8.26 4.46 -19.29
CA ILE A 73 8.36 3.04 -18.92
C ILE A 73 9.64 2.43 -19.51
N LEU A 74 9.91 2.61 -20.80
CA LEU A 74 11.07 2.04 -21.47
C LEU A 74 12.39 2.64 -20.97
N ASN A 75 12.38 3.88 -20.49
CA ASN A 75 13.56 4.47 -19.87
C ASN A 75 13.94 3.78 -18.55
N ILE A 76 12.97 3.31 -17.75
CA ILE A 76 13.23 2.62 -16.47
C ILE A 76 13.22 1.09 -16.60
N PHE A 77 12.54 0.54 -17.60
CA PHE A 77 12.45 -0.87 -17.93
C PHE A 77 12.67 -1.09 -19.44
N PRO A 78 13.92 -1.07 -19.92
CA PRO A 78 14.22 -1.11 -21.37
C PRO A 78 13.72 -2.35 -22.11
N LYS A 79 13.39 -3.42 -21.39
CA LYS A 79 12.90 -4.69 -21.94
C LYS A 79 11.44 -4.97 -21.58
N ALA A 80 10.69 -3.97 -21.11
CA ALA A 80 9.29 -4.16 -20.75
C ALA A 80 8.46 -4.55 -21.97
N ILE A 81 7.54 -5.50 -21.78
CA ILE A 81 6.43 -5.74 -22.70
C ILE A 81 5.32 -4.77 -22.31
N ILE A 82 4.93 -3.89 -23.23
CA ILE A 82 3.90 -2.87 -23.00
C ILE A 82 2.66 -3.20 -23.81
N MET A 83 1.49 -3.15 -23.18
CA MET A 83 0.19 -3.27 -23.84
C MET A 83 -0.71 -2.12 -23.39
N HIS A 84 -1.37 -1.47 -24.35
CA HIS A 84 -2.23 -0.29 -24.12
C HIS A 84 -3.68 -0.64 -23.78
N GLU A 85 -3.89 -1.84 -23.26
CA GLU A 85 -5.16 -2.35 -22.78
C GLU A 85 -4.92 -3.03 -21.44
N ARG A 86 -5.56 -2.51 -20.39
CA ARG A 86 -5.59 -3.20 -19.09
C ARG A 86 -6.48 -4.43 -19.17
N SER A 87 -6.29 -5.38 -18.26
CA SER A 87 -7.26 -6.46 -18.08
C SER A 87 -8.52 -5.95 -17.38
N ASP A 88 -9.69 -6.36 -17.88
CA ASP A 88 -10.95 -6.10 -17.17
C ASP A 88 -12.00 -7.21 -17.29
N SER A 89 -11.59 -8.35 -17.85
CA SER A 89 -12.37 -9.57 -17.96
C SER A 89 -11.51 -10.80 -17.68
N GLN A 90 -12.16 -11.95 -17.46
CA GLN A 90 -11.47 -13.24 -17.35
C GLN A 90 -10.61 -13.53 -18.59
N LYS A 91 -11.11 -13.17 -19.78
CA LYS A 91 -10.41 -13.39 -21.06
C LYS A 91 -9.08 -12.64 -21.10
N ASP A 92 -9.05 -11.40 -20.62
CA ASP A 92 -7.83 -10.58 -20.67
C ASP A 92 -6.76 -11.12 -19.71
N TYR A 93 -7.19 -11.61 -18.54
CA TYR A 93 -6.29 -12.28 -17.60
C TYR A 93 -5.77 -13.62 -18.11
N LEU A 94 -6.58 -14.38 -18.87
CA LEU A 94 -6.10 -15.57 -19.58
C LEU A 94 -5.03 -15.21 -20.62
N GLY A 95 -5.23 -14.12 -21.37
CA GLY A 95 -4.21 -13.61 -22.29
C GLY A 95 -2.92 -13.19 -21.58
N SER A 96 -3.03 -12.56 -20.41
CA SER A 96 -1.86 -12.24 -19.58
C SER A 96 -1.16 -13.51 -19.07
N LEU A 97 -1.92 -14.55 -18.67
CA LEU A 97 -1.37 -15.84 -18.24
C LEU A 97 -0.52 -16.49 -19.34
N GLU A 98 -0.99 -16.50 -20.59
CA GLU A 98 -0.23 -17.04 -21.73
C GLU A 98 1.13 -16.34 -21.94
N ILE A 99 1.23 -15.05 -21.61
CA ILE A 99 2.50 -14.30 -21.65
C ILE A 99 3.37 -14.67 -20.44
N LEU A 100 2.78 -14.68 -19.25
CA LEU A 100 3.48 -14.95 -17.99
C LEU A 100 4.02 -16.40 -17.91
N GLU A 101 3.33 -17.38 -18.49
CA GLU A 101 3.77 -18.79 -18.54
C GLU A 101 5.04 -18.97 -19.37
N LYS A 102 5.29 -18.09 -20.35
CA LYS A 102 6.53 -18.11 -21.17
C LYS A 102 7.74 -17.54 -20.42
N MET A 103 7.53 -16.86 -19.30
CA MET A 103 8.59 -16.28 -18.48
C MET A 103 9.10 -17.30 -17.45
N LYS A 104 10.42 -17.39 -17.28
CA LYS A 104 11.06 -18.43 -16.46
C LYS A 104 10.71 -18.36 -14.96
N ASP A 105 10.50 -17.18 -14.41
CA ASP A 105 10.23 -17.01 -12.99
C ASP A 105 8.77 -17.32 -12.64
N ASP A 106 8.53 -17.95 -11.48
CA ASP A 106 7.17 -18.33 -11.08
C ASP A 106 6.50 -17.37 -10.09
N TRP A 107 7.27 -16.46 -9.51
CA TRP A 107 6.72 -15.39 -8.66
C TRP A 107 6.40 -14.16 -9.48
N ILE A 108 5.19 -13.64 -9.26
CA ILE A 108 4.64 -12.46 -9.89
C ILE A 108 4.42 -11.41 -8.81
N PHE A 109 5.07 -10.27 -8.93
CA PHE A 109 4.66 -9.06 -8.25
C PHE A 109 3.42 -8.52 -8.94
N TYR A 110 2.25 -8.83 -8.38
CA TYR A 110 0.96 -8.49 -8.96
C TYR A 110 0.52 -7.10 -8.50
N SER A 111 0.48 -6.15 -9.45
CA SER A 111 0.21 -4.74 -9.20
C SER A 111 -0.87 -4.22 -10.16
N PRO A 112 -2.16 -4.53 -9.91
CA PRO A 112 -3.24 -3.99 -10.72
C PRO A 112 -3.66 -2.57 -10.29
N ASN A 113 -3.11 -2.07 -9.18
CA ASN A 113 -3.27 -0.71 -8.69
C ASN A 113 -2.01 0.11 -8.96
N ASN A 114 -2.15 1.41 -9.21
CA ASN A 114 -1.04 2.29 -9.59
C ASN A 114 -0.47 3.12 -8.43
N ASP A 115 -0.91 2.87 -7.20
CA ASP A 115 -0.73 3.77 -6.06
C ASP A 115 -0.13 3.08 -4.82
N HIS A 116 0.64 2.02 -5.01
CA HIS A 116 1.43 1.37 -3.96
C HIS A 116 2.93 1.45 -4.25
N PRO A 117 3.58 2.63 -4.21
CA PRO A 117 5.03 2.75 -4.40
C PRO A 117 5.82 2.01 -3.32
N LEU A 118 6.99 1.49 -3.69
CA LEU A 118 8.03 1.04 -2.76
C LEU A 118 8.53 2.26 -1.99
N ILE A 119 8.53 2.22 -0.66
CA ILE A 119 8.95 3.34 0.20
C ILE A 119 10.12 3.00 1.13
N THR A 120 10.69 1.79 1.02
CA THR A 120 11.82 1.38 1.85
C THR A 120 13.04 2.29 1.69
N SER A 121 13.78 2.46 2.79
CA SER A 121 15.09 3.13 2.85
C SER A 121 16.25 2.14 3.01
N ASP A 122 15.94 0.85 3.22
CA ASP A 122 16.89 -0.23 3.49
C ASP A 122 17.60 -0.64 2.19
N PRO A 123 18.92 -0.39 2.03
CA PRO A 123 19.66 -0.76 0.82
C PRO A 123 19.65 -2.27 0.54
N ASP A 124 19.43 -3.10 1.56
CA ASP A 124 19.40 -4.56 1.44
C ASP A 124 17.98 -5.11 1.21
N PHE A 125 17.02 -4.25 0.84
CA PHE A 125 15.62 -4.66 0.66
C PHE A 125 15.44 -5.78 -0.39
N VAL A 126 16.29 -5.86 -1.42
CA VAL A 126 16.26 -6.93 -2.42
C VAL A 126 16.55 -8.27 -1.74
N TYR A 127 17.61 -8.34 -0.92
CA TYR A 127 17.93 -9.53 -0.14
C TYR A 127 16.82 -9.89 0.85
N PHE A 128 16.18 -8.89 1.46
CA PHE A 128 15.03 -9.12 2.33
C PHE A 128 13.83 -9.71 1.56
N ILE A 129 13.51 -9.21 0.36
CA ILE A 129 12.46 -9.80 -0.49
C ILE A 129 12.84 -11.24 -0.87
N ASP A 130 14.09 -11.50 -1.25
CA ASP A 130 14.54 -12.85 -1.62
C ASP A 130 14.45 -13.83 -0.44
N LYS A 131 14.74 -13.40 0.79
CA LYS A 131 14.48 -14.20 2.00
C LYS A 131 13.00 -14.58 2.14
N LEU A 132 12.08 -13.64 1.89
CA LEU A 132 10.64 -13.90 1.95
C LEU A 132 10.19 -14.86 0.84
N ILE A 133 10.71 -14.73 -0.38
CA ILE A 133 10.46 -15.65 -1.49
C ILE A 133 10.96 -17.05 -1.16
N ASN A 134 12.19 -17.18 -0.65
CA ASN A 134 12.73 -18.48 -0.22
C ASN A 134 11.90 -19.13 0.91
N LYS A 135 11.36 -18.32 1.82
CA LYS A 135 10.42 -18.80 2.84
C LYS A 135 9.10 -19.27 2.21
N ALA A 136 8.58 -18.54 1.23
CA ALA A 136 7.37 -18.88 0.51
C ALA A 136 7.51 -20.19 -0.27
N GLU A 137 8.66 -20.41 -0.92
CA GLU A 137 8.97 -21.68 -1.62
C GLU A 137 8.92 -22.88 -0.69
N LYS A 138 9.56 -22.79 0.49
CA LYS A 138 9.52 -23.87 1.49
C LYS A 138 8.10 -24.16 1.99
N LEU A 139 7.29 -23.12 2.16
CA LEU A 139 5.89 -23.28 2.58
C LEU A 139 5.03 -23.89 1.46
N LYS A 140 5.39 -23.63 0.20
CA LYS A 140 4.70 -24.16 -0.99
C LYS A 140 4.82 -25.68 -1.11
N GLU A 141 5.90 -26.28 -0.62
CA GLU A 141 6.08 -27.74 -0.57
C GLU A 141 4.92 -28.46 0.15
N LYS A 142 4.25 -27.78 1.08
CA LYS A 142 3.13 -28.33 1.88
C LYS A 142 1.79 -27.64 1.60
N ASN A 143 1.80 -26.52 0.88
CA ASN A 143 0.63 -25.67 0.69
C ASN A 143 0.55 -25.22 -0.76
N ARG A 144 -0.59 -25.52 -1.42
CA ARG A 144 -0.77 -25.18 -2.84
C ARG A 144 -0.69 -23.67 -3.11
N PHE A 145 -1.27 -22.86 -2.21
CA PHE A 145 -1.38 -21.43 -2.39
C PHE A 145 -0.61 -20.70 -1.31
N VAL A 146 0.45 -20.01 -1.73
CA VAL A 146 1.30 -19.17 -0.88
C VAL A 146 1.46 -17.81 -1.55
N SER A 147 1.38 -16.74 -0.76
CA SER A 147 1.64 -15.38 -1.21
C SER A 147 2.36 -14.56 -0.15
N ILE A 148 2.90 -13.42 -0.57
CA ILE A 148 3.53 -12.44 0.31
C ILE A 148 2.78 -11.12 0.12
N ILE A 149 2.28 -10.53 1.20
CA ILE A 149 1.69 -9.19 1.13
C ILE A 149 2.82 -8.16 1.07
N TYR A 150 2.76 -7.21 0.15
CA TYR A 150 3.79 -6.18 0.01
C TYR A 150 3.38 -4.79 0.51
N SER A 151 2.08 -4.49 0.61
CA SER A 151 1.56 -3.18 1.05
C SER A 151 0.56 -3.31 2.20
N HIS A 152 -0.11 -2.21 2.57
CA HIS A 152 -1.07 -2.17 3.69
C HIS A 152 -0.47 -2.66 5.01
N PHE A 153 0.78 -2.28 5.28
CA PHE A 153 1.63 -2.82 6.32
C PHE A 153 0.97 -2.92 7.71
N SER A 154 0.34 -1.84 8.19
CA SER A 154 -0.32 -1.84 9.51
C SER A 154 -1.47 -2.84 9.62
N GLU A 155 -2.24 -3.04 8.55
CA GLU A 155 -3.37 -3.98 8.53
C GLU A 155 -2.83 -5.42 8.59
N PHE A 156 -1.98 -5.81 7.65
CA PHE A 156 -1.53 -7.19 7.51
C PHE A 156 -0.59 -7.66 8.63
N LEU A 157 0.09 -6.75 9.33
CA LEU A 157 0.81 -7.09 10.57
C LEU A 157 -0.11 -7.45 11.74
N ASN A 158 -1.38 -7.04 11.69
CA ASN A 158 -2.32 -7.15 12.79
C ASN A 158 -3.53 -8.03 12.47
N ILE A 159 -3.73 -8.41 11.20
CA ILE A 159 -4.86 -9.21 10.74
C ILE A 159 -4.97 -10.57 11.48
N SER A 160 -3.84 -11.23 11.75
CA SER A 160 -3.80 -12.52 12.47
C SER A 160 -3.69 -12.39 13.99
N LYS A 161 -3.50 -11.18 14.51
CA LYS A 161 -3.35 -10.92 15.94
C LYS A 161 -4.72 -10.77 16.60
N LYS A 162 -5.14 -11.81 17.32
CA LYS A 162 -6.45 -11.85 17.99
C LYS A 162 -6.71 -10.60 18.83
N GLY A 163 -7.87 -10.00 18.62
CA GLY A 163 -8.35 -8.86 19.40
C GLY A 163 -7.84 -7.49 18.95
N THR A 164 -6.98 -7.41 17.92
CA THR A 164 -6.74 -6.15 17.23
C THR A 164 -8.00 -5.72 16.47
N PRO A 165 -8.20 -4.41 16.22
CA PRO A 165 -9.32 -3.96 15.39
C PRO A 165 -9.34 -4.59 14.00
N GLU A 166 -8.18 -4.75 13.39
CA GLU A 166 -8.05 -5.39 12.07
C GLU A 166 -8.49 -6.84 12.08
N ASN A 167 -8.05 -7.62 13.07
CA ASN A 167 -8.47 -9.00 13.24
C ASN A 167 -9.99 -9.11 13.45
N LEU A 168 -10.59 -8.18 14.19
CA LEU A 168 -12.04 -8.18 14.43
C LEU A 168 -12.86 -7.88 13.17
N VAL A 169 -12.37 -7.01 12.30
CA VAL A 169 -13.09 -6.61 11.09
C VAL A 169 -12.85 -7.60 9.94
N TYR A 170 -11.59 -7.88 9.61
CA TYR A 170 -11.22 -8.66 8.42
C TYR A 170 -10.54 -9.99 8.74
N GLY A 171 -9.77 -10.07 9.83
CA GLY A 171 -8.94 -11.24 10.12
C GLY A 171 -9.56 -12.37 10.94
N ARG A 172 -10.89 -12.40 11.14
CA ARG A 172 -11.53 -13.41 12.03
C ARG A 172 -11.36 -14.85 11.54
N SER A 173 -11.25 -15.04 10.23
CA SER A 173 -10.97 -16.33 9.58
C SER A 173 -9.51 -16.72 9.60
N SER A 174 -8.62 -15.77 9.90
CA SER A 174 -7.17 -15.99 9.83
C SER A 174 -6.68 -16.85 11.00
N ALA A 175 -5.73 -17.73 10.71
CA ALA A 175 -5.08 -18.58 11.71
C ALA A 175 -3.57 -18.35 11.70
N PHE A 176 -3.05 -17.81 12.82
CA PHE A 176 -1.61 -17.67 13.02
C PHE A 176 -0.89 -19.01 12.89
N ILE A 177 0.25 -19.02 12.18
CA ILE A 177 1.10 -20.21 12.00
C ILE A 177 2.43 -20.01 12.72
N SER A 178 3.16 -18.94 12.38
CA SER A 178 4.49 -18.66 12.93
C SER A 178 4.86 -17.19 12.80
N GLU A 179 5.86 -16.77 13.57
CA GLU A 179 6.47 -15.45 13.49
C GLU A 179 7.97 -15.59 13.71
N ASP A 180 8.75 -14.86 12.93
CA ASP A 180 10.18 -14.68 13.12
C ASP A 180 10.55 -13.18 13.08
N ASP A 181 11.84 -12.87 12.99
CA ASP A 181 12.32 -11.49 12.92
C ASP A 181 11.90 -10.79 11.62
N ASP A 182 11.76 -11.55 10.53
CA ASP A 182 11.52 -11.01 9.19
C ASP A 182 10.02 -10.91 8.87
N SER A 183 9.17 -11.78 9.42
CA SER A 183 7.76 -11.91 8.98
C SER A 183 6.82 -12.60 9.98
N ILE A 184 5.51 -12.37 9.78
CA ILE A 184 4.41 -13.14 10.37
C ILE A 184 3.83 -14.03 9.28
N VAL A 185 3.54 -15.29 9.60
CA VAL A 185 2.89 -16.25 8.70
C VAL A 185 1.54 -16.66 9.29
N TYR A 186 0.51 -16.64 8.46
CA TYR A 186 -0.83 -17.06 8.85
C TYR A 186 -1.57 -17.66 7.66
N GLU A 187 -2.60 -18.45 7.96
CA GLU A 187 -3.51 -19.05 6.99
C GLU A 187 -4.78 -18.19 6.88
N GLU A 188 -5.22 -17.91 5.65
CA GLU A 188 -6.57 -17.46 5.35
C GLU A 188 -7.42 -18.61 4.82
N LYS A 189 -8.39 -19.05 5.62
CA LYS A 189 -9.23 -20.22 5.31
C LYS A 189 -10.03 -20.07 4.03
N GLU A 190 -10.45 -18.85 3.71
CA GLU A 190 -11.25 -18.51 2.52
C GLU A 190 -10.41 -17.81 1.43
N GLY A 191 -9.09 -17.81 1.60
CA GLY A 191 -8.16 -17.09 0.74
C GLY A 191 -8.21 -15.58 0.91
N ASN A 192 -7.19 -14.92 0.36
CA ASN A 192 -7.08 -13.48 0.32
C ASN A 192 -7.02 -13.01 -1.13
N PHE A 193 -7.91 -12.08 -1.46
CA PHE A 193 -8.07 -11.53 -2.81
C PHE A 193 -7.58 -10.09 -2.91
N ASP A 194 -6.88 -9.57 -1.91
CA ASP A 194 -6.39 -8.20 -1.93
C ASP A 194 -5.25 -8.09 -2.95
N SER A 195 -5.35 -7.13 -3.86
CA SER A 195 -4.45 -7.02 -5.01
C SER A 195 -3.15 -6.27 -4.70
N ILE A 196 -2.51 -6.69 -3.61
CA ILE A 196 -1.28 -6.13 -3.04
C ILE A 196 -0.34 -7.28 -2.62
N GLN A 197 -0.33 -8.33 -3.45
CA GLN A 197 0.35 -9.59 -3.18
C GLN A 197 1.42 -9.88 -4.23
N ILE A 198 2.55 -10.41 -3.77
CA ILE A 198 3.46 -11.22 -4.58
C ILE A 198 2.91 -12.64 -4.54
N VAL A 199 2.59 -13.18 -5.70
CA VAL A 199 1.89 -14.47 -5.83
C VAL A 199 2.69 -15.42 -6.69
N HIS A 200 2.64 -16.70 -6.35
CA HIS A 200 3.09 -17.74 -7.25
C HIS A 200 2.11 -17.90 -8.41
N LYS A 201 2.59 -18.24 -9.62
CA LYS A 201 1.77 -18.53 -10.81
C LYS A 201 0.58 -19.42 -10.54
N ASP A 202 0.73 -20.53 -9.81
CA ASP A 202 -0.41 -21.40 -9.41
C ASP A 202 -1.58 -20.66 -8.75
N LEU A 203 -1.32 -19.72 -7.85
CA LEU A 203 -2.39 -18.94 -7.20
C LEU A 203 -3.02 -17.97 -8.21
N PHE A 204 -2.18 -17.28 -8.98
CA PHE A 204 -2.61 -16.34 -10.01
C PHE A 204 -3.45 -17.06 -11.09
N GLN A 205 -3.01 -18.22 -11.58
CA GLN A 205 -3.73 -19.07 -12.51
C GLN A 205 -5.04 -19.58 -11.90
N HIS A 206 -5.02 -20.04 -10.64
CA HIS A 206 -6.25 -20.49 -9.98
C HIS A 206 -7.29 -19.38 -9.89
N TRP A 207 -6.89 -18.16 -9.52
CA TRP A 207 -7.78 -16.99 -9.49
C TRP A 207 -8.54 -16.79 -10.80
N PHE A 208 -7.87 -16.89 -11.96
CA PHE A 208 -8.48 -16.53 -13.23
C PHE A 208 -8.94 -17.73 -14.09
N THR A 209 -8.68 -18.97 -13.66
CA THR A 209 -9.07 -20.18 -14.43
C THR A 209 -10.02 -21.12 -13.69
N SER A 210 -10.11 -21.08 -12.35
CA SER A 210 -10.81 -22.13 -11.60
C SER A 210 -12.34 -22.05 -11.59
N GLY A 211 -12.93 -21.02 -12.20
CA GLY A 211 -14.37 -20.82 -12.28
C GLY A 211 -14.76 -20.11 -13.57
N ASN A 212 -15.99 -20.32 -14.03
CA ASN A 212 -16.54 -19.55 -15.14
C ASN A 212 -17.17 -18.26 -14.60
N LEU A 213 -16.59 -17.12 -14.92
CA LEU A 213 -17.04 -15.82 -14.42
C LEU A 213 -18.22 -15.25 -15.23
N LYS A 214 -18.74 -15.99 -16.23
CA LYS A 214 -19.96 -15.69 -17.01
C LYS A 214 -20.01 -14.27 -17.59
N GLY A 215 -18.86 -13.76 -18.05
CA GLY A 215 -18.76 -12.40 -18.58
C GLY A 215 -18.81 -11.30 -17.52
N ARG A 216 -18.68 -11.62 -16.23
CA ARG A 216 -18.49 -10.65 -15.15
C ARG A 216 -17.25 -9.80 -15.44
N ARG A 217 -17.35 -8.50 -15.18
CA ARG A 217 -16.20 -7.59 -15.18
C ARG A 217 -15.28 -7.91 -14.01
N VAL A 218 -14.00 -8.09 -14.30
CA VAL A 218 -12.96 -8.45 -13.34
C VAL A 218 -11.81 -7.49 -13.54
N ILE A 219 -11.72 -6.46 -12.71
CA ILE A 219 -10.67 -5.45 -12.78
C ILE A 219 -9.44 -5.91 -12.00
N ARG A 220 -9.64 -6.74 -10.98
CA ARG A 220 -8.59 -7.21 -10.07
C ARG A 220 -9.05 -8.42 -9.25
N ALA A 221 -8.18 -8.98 -8.40
CA ALA A 221 -8.46 -10.22 -7.68
C ALA A 221 -9.65 -10.07 -6.71
N GLU A 222 -9.88 -8.89 -6.15
CA GLU A 222 -11.00 -8.58 -5.26
C GLU A 222 -12.36 -8.85 -5.91
N ASP A 223 -12.46 -8.65 -7.23
CA ASP A 223 -13.70 -8.91 -8.00
C ASP A 223 -14.02 -10.40 -8.13
N LEU A 224 -13.07 -11.27 -7.81
CA LEU A 224 -13.27 -12.72 -7.80
C LEU A 224 -13.91 -13.22 -6.50
N ARG A 225 -13.98 -12.37 -5.46
CA ARG A 225 -14.54 -12.75 -4.15
C ARG A 225 -15.98 -13.25 -4.33
N GLY A 226 -16.23 -14.45 -3.78
CA GLY A 226 -17.51 -15.16 -3.88
C GLY A 226 -17.73 -15.94 -5.19
N ALA A 227 -16.97 -15.65 -6.25
CA ALA A 227 -17.03 -16.41 -7.51
C ALA A 227 -15.95 -17.50 -7.57
N VAL A 228 -14.78 -17.23 -7.00
CA VAL A 228 -13.65 -18.16 -6.91
C VAL A 228 -13.42 -18.54 -5.45
N LYS A 229 -13.14 -19.82 -5.21
CA LYS A 229 -12.80 -20.34 -3.88
C LYS A 229 -11.31 -20.66 -3.83
N VAL A 230 -10.61 -19.97 -2.95
CA VAL A 230 -9.26 -20.33 -2.52
C VAL A 230 -9.40 -20.85 -1.09
N LYS A 231 -8.80 -22.00 -0.78
CA LYS A 231 -8.85 -22.58 0.56
C LYS A 231 -7.46 -22.63 1.15
N ASN A 232 -7.36 -22.27 2.43
CA ASN A 232 -6.15 -22.40 3.24
C ASN A 232 -4.94 -21.76 2.56
N GLN A 233 -5.10 -20.51 2.12
CA GLN A 233 -3.99 -19.76 1.54
C GLN A 233 -3.02 -19.36 2.64
N ILE A 234 -1.74 -19.63 2.45
CA ILE A 234 -0.69 -19.18 3.36
C ILE A 234 -0.24 -17.79 2.93
N ILE A 235 -0.21 -16.87 3.89
CA ILE A 235 0.22 -15.50 3.67
C ILE A 235 1.41 -15.20 4.56
N ILE A 236 2.43 -14.60 3.95
CA ILE A 236 3.59 -14.05 4.63
C ILE A 236 3.44 -12.54 4.66
N ALA A 237 3.33 -11.96 5.86
CA ALA A 237 3.31 -10.52 6.09
C ALA A 237 4.71 -10.07 6.59
N PRO A 238 5.45 -9.24 5.83
CA PRO A 238 6.75 -8.73 6.24
C PRO A 238 6.64 -7.86 7.51
N LYS A 239 7.64 -7.93 8.40
CA LYS A 239 7.77 -7.04 9.59
C LYS A 239 8.49 -5.71 9.32
N LYS A 240 8.83 -5.47 8.05
CA LYS A 240 9.34 -4.20 7.54
C LYS A 240 8.38 -3.64 6.50
N GLU A 241 8.07 -2.34 6.58
CA GLU A 241 7.26 -1.67 5.59
C GLU A 241 8.04 -1.51 4.28
N LEU A 242 7.61 -2.21 3.22
CA LEU A 242 8.23 -2.13 1.91
C LEU A 242 7.49 -1.13 1.01
N TYR A 243 6.15 -1.21 0.96
CA TYR A 243 5.31 -0.40 0.09
C TYR A 243 4.15 0.22 0.88
N ALA A 244 3.75 1.43 0.52
CA ALA A 244 2.65 2.13 1.18
C ALA A 244 1.59 2.59 0.18
N HIS A 245 0.34 2.58 0.61
CA HIS A 245 -0.78 3.09 -0.18
C HIS A 245 -0.70 4.62 -0.29
N PHE A 246 -0.72 5.16 -1.50
CA PHE A 246 -0.47 6.57 -1.79
C PHE A 246 -1.49 7.50 -1.13
N ASP A 247 -2.76 7.11 -1.11
CA ASP A 247 -3.84 7.85 -0.46
C ASP A 247 -3.97 7.54 1.04
N GLY A 248 -3.03 6.74 1.59
CA GLY A 248 -3.05 6.31 2.99
C GLY A 248 -4.25 5.43 3.30
N TYR A 249 -4.84 5.62 4.48
CA TYR A 249 -5.90 4.75 5.00
C TYR A 249 -7.26 5.44 5.07
N GLU A 250 -7.52 6.43 4.20
CA GLU A 250 -8.80 7.14 4.18
C GLU A 250 -10.01 6.23 3.94
N HIS A 251 -9.81 5.12 3.22
CA HIS A 251 -10.82 4.09 2.98
C HIS A 251 -11.30 3.39 4.27
N LEU A 252 -10.53 3.45 5.37
CA LEU A 252 -10.91 2.93 6.68
C LEU A 252 -11.62 3.98 7.55
N SER A 253 -11.80 5.22 7.07
CA SER A 253 -12.39 6.27 7.89
C SER A 253 -13.83 5.92 8.30
N GLY A 254 -14.12 6.03 9.60
CA GLY A 254 -15.41 5.65 10.15
C GLY A 254 -15.55 4.16 10.55
N TRP A 255 -14.60 3.30 10.17
CA TRP A 255 -14.65 1.87 10.49
C TRP A 255 -14.02 1.53 11.85
N PRO A 256 -14.38 0.39 12.49
CA PRO A 256 -13.79 -0.04 13.75
C PRO A 256 -12.27 -0.23 13.72
N ASN A 257 -11.68 -0.41 12.53
CA ASN A 257 -10.24 -0.50 12.28
C ASN A 257 -9.65 0.78 11.64
N GLU A 258 -10.32 1.93 11.73
CA GLU A 258 -9.83 3.20 11.20
C GLU A 258 -8.36 3.50 11.56
N ILE A 259 -7.59 4.01 10.59
CA ILE A 259 -6.24 4.55 10.79
C ILE A 259 -6.28 6.01 10.38
N LEU A 260 -5.89 6.92 11.27
CA LEU A 260 -5.95 8.34 11.01
C LEU A 260 -4.76 8.80 10.14
N ALA A 261 -4.98 9.79 9.29
CA ALA A 261 -3.90 10.39 8.50
C ALA A 261 -2.78 11.02 9.37
N ASP A 262 -3.07 11.42 10.61
CA ASP A 262 -2.05 11.89 11.55
C ASP A 262 -1.19 10.77 12.14
N GLN A 263 -1.58 9.51 11.92
CA GLN A 263 -0.85 8.31 12.32
C GLN A 263 -0.05 7.78 11.14
N VAL A 264 -0.74 7.55 10.02
CA VAL A 264 -0.12 7.14 8.75
C VAL A 264 -0.57 8.12 7.65
N PRO A 265 0.25 9.15 7.34
CA PRO A 265 -0.14 10.19 6.40
C PRO A 265 -0.19 9.64 4.97
N PRO A 266 -1.06 10.18 4.10
CA PRO A 266 -0.99 9.87 2.68
C PRO A 266 0.39 10.26 2.12
N LEU A 267 0.83 9.54 1.11
CA LEU A 267 2.06 9.87 0.41
C LEU A 267 1.86 11.10 -0.48
N PHE A 268 2.97 11.68 -0.91
CA PHE A 268 3.00 12.71 -1.93
C PHE A 268 4.20 12.52 -2.84
N ILE A 269 4.19 13.16 -4.00
CA ILE A 269 5.33 13.21 -4.90
C ILE A 269 6.16 14.44 -4.51
N PRO A 270 7.44 14.29 -4.10
CA PRO A 270 8.28 15.43 -3.76
C PRO A 270 8.32 16.47 -4.88
N PRO A 271 8.24 17.77 -4.55
CA PRO A 271 8.53 18.81 -5.53
C PRO A 271 9.91 18.58 -6.16
N GLY A 272 9.94 18.47 -7.48
CA GLY A 272 11.17 18.20 -8.23
C GLY A 272 11.56 16.72 -8.36
N PHE A 273 10.67 15.77 -8.02
CA PHE A 273 10.96 14.33 -8.18
C PHE A 273 11.32 13.97 -9.63
N PHE A 274 10.48 14.32 -10.61
CA PHE A 274 10.66 13.91 -12.00
C PHE A 274 11.84 14.59 -12.73
N ASN A 275 12.32 15.72 -12.22
CA ASN A 275 13.44 16.48 -12.82
C ASN A 275 14.70 16.46 -11.93
N LYS A 276 14.80 15.49 -11.01
CA LYS A 276 15.95 15.30 -10.11
C LYS A 276 16.34 16.57 -9.34
N SER A 277 15.35 17.31 -8.86
CA SER A 277 15.55 18.59 -8.17
C SER A 277 14.89 18.67 -6.78
N ILE A 278 14.72 17.53 -6.11
CA ILE A 278 14.17 17.47 -4.75
C ILE A 278 15.04 18.31 -3.81
N LYS A 279 14.38 19.12 -2.97
CA LYS A 279 15.02 19.92 -1.93
C LYS A 279 14.46 19.52 -0.57
N ILE A 280 15.33 19.25 0.41
CA ILE A 280 14.95 18.79 1.75
C ILE A 280 15.38 19.79 2.81
N ALA A 281 14.45 20.17 3.68
CA ALA A 281 14.71 20.97 4.87
C ALA A 281 14.52 20.08 6.11
N TYR A 282 15.61 19.72 6.77
CA TYR A 282 15.62 18.77 7.89
C TYR A 282 15.75 19.47 9.24
N GLY A 283 14.81 19.18 10.14
CA GLY A 283 14.81 19.64 11.53
C GLY A 283 14.47 21.11 11.76
N TYR A 284 13.93 21.79 10.74
CA TYR A 284 13.41 23.14 10.88
C TYR A 284 12.02 23.13 11.53
N LYS A 285 11.71 24.16 12.33
CA LYS A 285 10.38 24.35 12.95
C LYS A 285 9.38 25.04 12.03
N LYS A 286 9.85 25.95 11.17
CA LYS A 286 9.01 26.68 10.23
C LYS A 286 8.95 25.91 8.92
N TYR A 287 7.75 25.73 8.39
CA TYR A 287 7.52 25.09 7.10
C TYR A 287 8.10 25.95 5.97
N ARG A 288 8.75 25.31 5.00
CA ARG A 288 9.30 25.94 3.81
C ARG A 288 8.60 25.42 2.55
N LYS A 289 7.87 26.32 1.89
CA LYS A 289 7.14 26.03 0.64
C LYS A 289 8.10 25.58 -0.48
N GLY A 290 7.70 24.59 -1.28
CA GLY A 290 8.49 24.05 -2.39
C GLY A 290 9.70 23.21 -1.97
N TRP A 291 9.74 22.78 -0.72
CA TRP A 291 10.72 21.86 -0.13
C TRP A 291 9.98 20.71 0.53
N VAL A 292 10.63 19.56 0.64
CA VAL A 292 10.20 18.48 1.54
C VAL A 292 10.69 18.82 2.94
N ASN A 293 9.76 19.07 3.85
CA ASN A 293 10.05 19.40 5.23
C ASN A 293 10.04 18.10 6.05
N ILE A 294 11.16 17.79 6.70
CA ILE A 294 11.32 16.58 7.48
C ILE A 294 11.70 16.95 8.91
N ASN A 295 10.89 16.55 9.88
CA ASN A 295 11.12 16.84 11.29
C ASN A 295 10.37 15.82 12.18
N PRO A 296 11.03 14.74 12.63
CA PRO A 296 10.45 13.76 13.55
C PRO A 296 9.78 14.34 14.79
N LYS A 297 10.28 15.48 15.29
CA LYS A 297 9.79 16.15 16.50
C LYS A 297 8.60 17.08 16.24
N ALA A 298 8.19 17.28 14.99
CA ALA A 298 7.05 18.15 14.70
C ALA A 298 5.77 17.57 15.31
N LYS A 299 5.00 18.41 15.99
CA LYS A 299 3.72 17.99 16.59
C LYS A 299 2.70 17.61 15.52
N LYS A 300 2.67 18.36 14.41
CA LYS A 300 1.66 18.26 13.35
C LYS A 300 2.31 18.04 11.99
N TYR A 301 1.56 17.43 11.08
CA TYR A 301 1.90 17.43 9.67
C TYR A 301 1.55 18.77 9.01
N SER A 302 2.14 19.05 7.85
CA SER A 302 1.94 20.31 7.09
C SER A 302 0.50 20.46 6.60
N PHE A 303 -0.22 19.36 6.35
CA PHE A 303 -1.67 19.37 6.06
C PHE A 303 -2.55 19.73 7.27
N ARG A 304 -1.98 19.80 8.49
CA ARG A 304 -2.67 20.30 9.70
C ARG A 304 -2.21 21.69 10.10
N ASP A 305 -0.98 22.07 9.76
CA ASP A 305 -0.37 23.36 10.10
C ASP A 305 0.67 23.75 9.04
N GLN A 306 0.31 24.65 8.12
CA GLN A 306 1.19 25.10 7.04
C GLN A 306 2.32 26.03 7.52
N LYS A 307 2.32 26.47 8.79
CA LYS A 307 3.33 27.38 9.33
C LYS A 307 4.40 26.63 10.11
N TYR A 308 4.00 25.62 10.90
CA TYR A 308 4.89 24.89 11.80
C TYR A 308 4.83 23.36 11.68
N GLY A 309 4.03 22.84 10.75
CA GLY A 309 3.97 21.41 10.45
C GLY A 309 5.15 20.93 9.61
N THR A 310 5.26 19.62 9.48
CA THR A 310 6.26 18.93 8.64
C THR A 310 5.59 18.03 7.61
N ASP A 311 6.24 17.71 6.50
CA ASP A 311 5.70 16.73 5.56
C ASP A 311 5.98 15.30 6.03
N LEU A 312 7.20 15.03 6.51
CA LEU A 312 7.57 13.71 7.03
C LEU A 312 8.11 13.80 8.45
N LYS A 313 7.83 12.76 9.25
CA LYS A 313 8.29 12.63 10.64
C LYS A 313 9.30 11.47 10.82
N ILE A 314 10.21 11.35 9.86
CA ILE A 314 11.21 10.27 9.74
C ILE A 314 12.64 10.81 9.84
N LEU A 315 13.64 9.95 10.01
CA LEU A 315 15.05 10.35 9.92
C LEU A 315 15.49 10.54 8.47
N LEU A 316 16.63 11.21 8.27
CA LEU A 316 17.24 11.29 6.94
C LEU A 316 17.64 9.92 6.39
N SER A 317 18.03 8.98 7.26
CA SER A 317 18.32 7.59 6.88
C SER A 317 17.10 6.87 6.33
N ASP A 318 15.90 7.33 6.67
CA ASP A 318 14.62 6.70 6.35
C ASP A 318 14.00 7.25 5.07
N ILE A 319 14.68 8.18 4.39
CA ILE A 319 14.24 8.68 3.09
C ILE A 319 14.21 7.51 2.09
N PRO A 320 13.12 7.33 1.32
CA PRO A 320 13.01 6.23 0.37
C PRO A 320 14.19 6.17 -0.60
N LEU A 321 14.68 4.97 -0.87
CA LEU A 321 15.87 4.77 -1.71
C LEU A 321 15.76 5.46 -3.07
N PHE A 322 14.60 5.35 -3.71
CA PHE A 322 14.34 5.88 -5.06
C PHE A 322 14.23 7.42 -5.10
N TRP A 323 14.34 8.10 -3.95
CA TRP A 323 14.50 9.54 -3.89
C TRP A 323 15.96 9.96 -3.85
N LYS A 324 16.88 9.10 -3.38
CA LYS A 324 18.25 9.49 -3.02
C LYS A 324 19.01 10.12 -4.20
N ASP A 325 18.86 9.56 -5.41
CA ASP A 325 19.47 10.08 -6.65
C ASP A 325 18.74 11.31 -7.25
N ARG A 326 17.64 11.76 -6.62
CA ARG A 326 16.81 12.91 -7.06
C ARG A 326 16.96 14.13 -6.14
N ILE A 327 17.67 13.99 -5.02
CA ILE A 327 17.92 15.07 -4.07
C ILE A 327 19.01 15.97 -4.62
N ARG A 328 18.64 17.20 -4.96
CA ARG A 328 19.58 18.24 -5.41
C ARG A 328 20.09 19.11 -4.27
N LYS A 329 19.28 19.30 -3.23
CA LYS A 329 19.66 20.15 -2.08
C LYS A 329 19.15 19.57 -0.77
N LEU A 330 20.04 19.47 0.21
CA LEU A 330 19.73 19.10 1.58
C LEU A 330 20.21 20.21 2.51
N GLU A 331 19.29 20.80 3.29
CA GLU A 331 19.61 21.75 4.34
C GLU A 331 19.25 21.13 5.70
N ILE A 332 20.22 21.12 6.62
CA ILE A 332 20.07 20.59 7.97
C ILE A 332 20.14 21.75 8.95
N ASN A 333 19.12 21.87 9.80
CA ASN A 333 19.12 22.86 10.87
C ASN A 333 20.28 22.57 11.84
N LYS A 334 21.19 23.54 12.02
CA LYS A 334 22.38 23.40 12.86
C LYS A 334 22.08 23.16 14.35
N ASN A 335 20.88 23.49 14.80
CA ASN A 335 20.48 23.44 16.21
C ASN A 335 19.65 22.18 16.56
N ILE A 336 19.75 21.11 15.76
CA ILE A 336 19.01 19.87 16.04
C ILE A 336 19.74 19.02 17.07
N ASN A 337 18.97 18.38 17.94
CA ASN A 337 19.47 17.32 18.81
C ASN A 337 19.15 15.96 18.15
N LEU A 338 20.17 15.29 17.62
CA LEU A 338 20.00 14.04 16.87
C LEU A 338 19.38 12.91 17.70
N ILE A 339 19.78 12.78 18.98
CA ILE A 339 19.24 11.77 19.88
C ILE A 339 17.73 11.97 20.07
N GLU A 340 17.28 13.21 20.22
CA GLU A 340 15.84 13.51 20.33
C GLU A 340 15.08 13.27 19.02
N MET A 341 15.73 13.50 17.87
CA MET A 341 15.14 13.20 16.56
C MET A 341 14.95 11.70 16.36
N GLU A 342 15.94 10.88 16.72
CA GLU A 342 15.87 9.42 16.69
C GLU A 342 14.78 8.89 17.61
N LYS A 343 14.72 9.37 18.86
CA LYS A 343 13.66 8.99 19.80
C LYS A 343 12.27 9.35 19.26
N ALA A 344 12.12 10.52 18.63
CA ALA A 344 10.86 10.93 18.04
C ALA A 344 10.49 10.08 16.81
N ALA A 345 11.45 9.79 15.92
CA ALA A 345 11.23 8.96 14.75
C ALA A 345 10.81 7.53 15.12
N ARG A 346 11.47 6.92 16.12
CA ARG A 346 11.08 5.59 16.64
C ARG A 346 9.65 5.57 17.17
N ARG A 347 9.26 6.58 17.95
CA ARG A 347 7.87 6.72 18.42
C ARG A 347 6.88 6.86 17.26
N ASN A 348 7.23 7.61 16.22
CA ASN A 348 6.37 7.73 15.04
C ASN A 348 6.25 6.40 14.29
N TYR A 349 7.32 5.59 14.23
CA TYR A 349 7.29 4.26 13.63
C TYR A 349 6.46 3.26 14.45
N GLU A 350 6.54 3.31 15.79
CA GLU A 350 5.70 2.51 16.69
C GLU A 350 4.20 2.75 16.45
N ILE A 351 3.81 3.99 16.10
CA ILE A 351 2.43 4.32 15.71
C ILE A 351 2.01 3.58 14.44
N VAL A 352 2.90 3.46 13.45
CA VAL A 352 2.62 2.72 12.20
C VAL A 352 2.46 1.22 12.49
N LEU A 353 3.27 0.66 13.39
CA LEU A 353 3.18 -0.76 13.77
C LEU A 353 1.87 -1.11 14.52
N SER A 354 1.35 -0.17 15.32
CA SER A 354 0.15 -0.39 16.13
C SER A 354 -0.74 0.87 16.23
N PRO A 355 -1.40 1.27 15.12
CA PRO A 355 -2.13 2.54 15.05
C PRO A 355 -3.37 2.59 15.96
N TRP A 356 -3.81 1.45 16.49
CA TRP A 356 -4.99 1.39 17.36
C TRP A 356 -4.67 1.36 18.86
N SER A 357 -3.38 1.39 19.23
CA SER A 357 -2.99 1.50 20.64
C SER A 357 -3.39 2.87 21.22
N LEU A 358 -3.69 2.90 22.52
CA LEU A 358 -4.13 4.13 23.20
C LEU A 358 -3.04 5.23 23.12
N SER A 359 -1.78 4.83 23.23
CA SER A 359 -0.61 5.69 23.05
C SER A 359 -0.54 6.30 21.65
N SER A 360 -0.93 5.56 20.61
CA SER A 360 -0.85 6.01 19.22
C SER A 360 -1.96 6.96 18.78
N ARG A 361 -3.15 6.85 19.39
CA ARG A 361 -4.28 7.75 19.09
C ARG A 361 -4.29 9.02 19.96
N GLY A 362 -3.61 8.99 21.10
CA GLY A 362 -3.64 10.06 22.09
C GLY A 362 -5.02 10.20 22.76
N LEU A 363 -5.09 11.02 23.81
CA LEU A 363 -6.34 11.26 24.54
C LEU A 363 -7.13 12.38 23.86
N SER A 364 -8.25 12.01 23.23
CA SER A 364 -9.19 12.95 22.60
C SER A 364 -10.61 12.40 22.60
N ILE A 365 -11.61 13.26 22.37
CA ILE A 365 -13.01 12.83 22.18
C ILE A 365 -13.12 11.86 21.00
N ALA A 366 -12.37 12.10 19.91
CA ALA A 366 -12.36 11.20 18.76
C ALA A 366 -11.80 9.81 19.13
N THR A 367 -10.80 9.75 20.00
CA THR A 367 -10.26 8.49 20.53
C THR A 367 -11.30 7.76 21.37
N LEU A 368 -12.03 8.46 22.22
CA LEU A 368 -13.13 7.87 23.01
C LEU A 368 -14.23 7.30 22.10
N ILE A 369 -14.68 8.07 21.10
CA ILE A 369 -15.67 7.64 20.11
C ILE A 369 -15.21 6.37 19.38
N PHE A 370 -13.93 6.32 18.98
CA PHE A 370 -13.35 5.13 18.36
C PHE A 370 -13.44 3.89 19.26
N TYR A 371 -13.03 3.99 20.52
CA TYR A 371 -13.08 2.85 21.44
C TYR A 371 -14.51 2.43 21.77
N VAL A 372 -15.45 3.36 21.90
CA VAL A 372 -16.88 3.04 22.03
C VAL A 372 -17.37 2.26 20.82
N ARG A 373 -17.06 2.74 19.59
CA ARG A 373 -17.40 2.05 18.35
C ARG A 373 -16.79 0.65 18.28
N LEU A 374 -15.53 0.49 18.68
CA LEU A 374 -14.84 -0.80 18.71
C LEU A 374 -15.48 -1.78 19.70
N VAL A 375 -15.84 -1.32 20.90
CA VAL A 375 -16.54 -2.14 21.91
C VAL A 375 -17.91 -2.55 21.41
N LEU A 376 -18.70 -1.63 20.86
CA LEU A 376 -20.01 -1.93 20.28
C LEU A 376 -19.89 -2.96 19.15
N TYR A 377 -18.93 -2.78 18.24
CA TYR A 377 -18.68 -3.74 17.17
C TYR A 377 -18.33 -5.13 17.70
N ARG A 378 -17.49 -5.21 18.74
CA ARG A 378 -17.14 -6.48 19.39
C ARG A 378 -18.35 -7.19 20.00
N ILE A 379 -19.26 -6.45 20.64
CA ILE A 379 -20.52 -7.00 21.17
C ILE A 379 -21.36 -7.57 20.02
N LEU A 380 -21.49 -6.83 18.93
CA LEU A 380 -22.29 -7.26 17.77
C LEU A 380 -21.75 -8.52 17.12
N VAL A 381 -20.43 -8.60 16.93
CA VAL A 381 -19.75 -9.80 16.42
C VAL A 381 -19.98 -11.00 17.33
N ASN A 382 -19.88 -10.82 18.66
CA ASN A 382 -20.13 -11.91 19.61
C ASN A 382 -21.58 -12.41 19.57
N LEU A 383 -22.53 -11.53 19.27
CA LEU A 383 -23.95 -11.87 19.12
C LEU A 383 -24.29 -12.43 17.72
N LYS A 384 -23.31 -12.55 16.81
CA LYS A 384 -23.51 -12.92 15.39
C LYS A 384 -24.49 -11.98 14.66
N LEU A 385 -24.52 -10.70 15.06
CA LEU A 385 -25.40 -9.68 14.47
C LEU A 385 -24.68 -8.77 13.47
N GLU A 386 -23.44 -9.09 13.10
CA GLU A 386 -22.67 -8.28 12.15
C GLU A 386 -23.33 -8.16 10.78
N GLU A 387 -24.06 -9.19 10.32
CA GLU A 387 -24.77 -9.14 9.04
C GLU A 387 -25.92 -8.13 9.06
N ILE A 388 -26.55 -7.94 10.23
CA ILE A 388 -27.60 -6.93 10.42
C ILE A 388 -26.96 -5.55 10.35
N LEU A 389 -25.80 -5.36 10.98
CA LEU A 389 -25.07 -4.10 10.96
C LEU A 389 -24.56 -3.76 9.55
N ALA A 390 -23.99 -4.72 8.82
CA ALA A 390 -23.54 -4.55 7.45
C ALA A 390 -24.71 -4.14 6.53
N LYS A 391 -25.90 -4.72 6.73
CA LYS A 391 -27.12 -4.32 6.00
C LYS A 391 -27.58 -2.91 6.37
N ILE A 392 -27.45 -2.49 7.64
CA ILE A 392 -27.81 -1.13 8.10
C ILE A 392 -26.80 -0.08 7.59
N LEU A 393 -25.50 -0.37 7.67
CA LEU A 393 -24.42 0.52 7.21
C LEU A 393 -24.48 0.69 5.67
N LYS A 394 -24.71 -0.41 4.94
CA LYS A 394 -24.89 -0.36 3.48
C LYS A 394 -26.12 0.45 3.06
N LYS A 395 -27.21 0.40 3.84
CA LYS A 395 -28.41 1.24 3.62
C LYS A 395 -28.19 2.73 3.94
N SER A 396 -27.21 3.06 4.78
CA SER A 396 -26.90 4.44 5.19
C SER A 396 -25.81 5.10 4.33
N GLY A 397 -25.41 4.46 3.23
CA GLY A 397 -24.48 5.05 2.25
C GLY A 397 -23.00 5.01 2.67
N PHE A 398 -22.67 4.26 3.73
CA PHE A 398 -21.31 3.85 4.00
C PHE A 398 -21.02 2.59 3.17
N ASN A 399 -20.18 2.74 2.14
CA ASN A 399 -19.63 1.62 1.38
C ASN A 399 -18.41 1.05 2.11
#